data_AF-A0A1P8MSC4-F1
#
_entry.id   AF-A0A1P8MSC4-F1
#
_cell.length_a   1.000
_cell.length_b   1.000
_cell.length_c   1.000
_cell.angle_alpha   90.00
_cell.angle_beta   90.00
_cell.angle_gamma   90.00
#
_symmetry.space_group_name_H-M   'P 1'
#
loop_
_entity.id
_entity.type
_entity.pdbx_description
1 polymer ?
#
loop_
_entity_poly.entity_id
_entity_poly.type
_entity_poly.pdbx_seq_one_letter_code
_entity_poly.pdbx_strand_id
1 'polypeptide(L)'
;MTLSATGLSAVRSGRTILHPTSVKISPRDRIGVVGASGSGKSTLGHALIDDLRSQGKSVAHVPQSPDDALDPLRSMAFHWREAENALDLAPGAADRGMLFEALRISGADLRKRPWGWSRGMQQRFVIAMALIGAPDLIVLDEPTSALDPVVAAATMDLLDRHLHGRDTAMMLITHDLGLAARRVSTLVVMDEGRIIEQGPTEAVLERPRTPAAKSLASHQNWMALPC
;
A
#
# COMPACT_ATOMS: atom_id res chain seq x y z
N MET A 1 2.37 14.73 11.80
CA MET A 1 1.14 14.72 12.64
C MET A 1 0.63 13.29 12.72
N THR A 2 0.09 12.84 13.86
CA THR A 2 -0.53 11.50 13.96
C THR A 2 -1.90 11.50 13.31
N LEU A 3 -2.16 10.52 12.45
CA LEU A 3 -3.45 10.27 11.80
C LEU A 3 -4.31 9.38 12.70
N SER A 4 -5.61 9.64 12.74
CA SER A 4 -6.56 8.84 13.51
C SER A 4 -7.90 8.75 12.79
N ALA A 5 -8.42 7.54 12.70
CA ALA A 5 -9.74 7.23 12.19
C ALA A 5 -10.47 6.37 13.23
N THR A 6 -11.71 6.73 13.55
CA THR A 6 -12.47 6.07 14.60
C THR A 6 -13.86 5.69 14.10
N GLY A 7 -14.34 4.50 14.46
CA GLY A 7 -15.67 4.05 14.05
C GLY A 7 -15.74 3.62 12.58
N LEU A 8 -14.60 3.28 11.97
CA LEU A 8 -14.53 2.71 10.63
C LEU A 8 -15.40 1.45 10.56
N SER A 9 -16.37 1.44 9.67
CA SER A 9 -17.27 0.31 9.48
C SER A 9 -17.77 0.26 8.04
N ALA A 10 -18.14 -0.92 7.58
CA ALA A 10 -18.66 -1.11 6.24
C ALA A 10 -19.72 -2.21 6.23
N VAL A 11 -20.84 -1.94 5.56
CA VAL A 11 -21.94 -2.88 5.33
C VAL A 11 -22.15 -3.02 3.82
N ARG A 12 -22.20 -4.25 3.32
CA ARG A 12 -22.49 -4.53 1.91
C ARG A 12 -23.58 -5.58 1.82
N SER A 13 -24.62 -5.30 1.06
CA SER A 13 -25.78 -6.20 0.88
C SER A 13 -26.38 -6.70 2.20
N GLY A 14 -26.49 -5.81 3.19
CA GLY A 14 -27.03 -6.14 4.52
C GLY A 14 -26.09 -6.93 5.45
N ARG A 15 -24.88 -7.28 5.00
CA ARG A 15 -23.86 -7.97 5.81
C ARG A 15 -22.77 -7.00 6.25
N THR A 16 -22.36 -7.07 7.50
CA THR A 16 -21.20 -6.30 8.00
C THR A 16 -19.94 -6.91 7.41
N ILE A 17 -19.16 -6.11 6.69
CA ILE A 17 -17.88 -6.50 6.08
C ILE A 17 -16.70 -5.97 6.90
N LEU A 18 -16.89 -4.84 7.58
CA LEU A 18 -15.94 -4.28 8.54
C LEU A 18 -16.72 -3.86 9.78
N HIS A 19 -16.39 -4.48 10.91
CA HIS A 19 -16.93 -4.10 12.20
C HIS A 19 -16.31 -2.78 12.69
N PRO A 20 -17.04 -1.98 13.49
CA PRO A 20 -16.54 -0.72 14.03
C PRO A 20 -15.14 -0.85 14.63
N THR A 21 -14.19 -0.17 14.00
CA THR A 21 -12.77 -0.26 14.32
C THR A 21 -12.16 1.13 14.36
N SER A 22 -11.12 1.30 15.16
CA SER A 22 -10.34 2.54 15.20
C SER A 22 -8.89 2.25 14.86
N VAL A 23 -8.27 3.13 14.09
CA VAL A 23 -6.87 3.01 13.65
C VAL A 23 -6.17 4.33 13.94
N LYS A 24 -4.96 4.23 14.50
CA LYS A 24 -4.07 5.37 14.76
C LYS A 24 -2.73 5.10 14.08
N ILE A 25 -2.23 6.07 13.33
CA ILE A 25 -1.03 5.95 12.51
C ILE A 25 -0.15 7.16 12.76
N SER A 26 1.03 6.95 13.32
CA SER A 26 2.03 7.99 13.52
C SER A 26 2.84 8.20 12.23
N PRO A 27 3.46 9.39 12.06
CA PRO A 27 4.41 9.60 10.96
C PRO A 27 5.45 8.48 10.94
N ARG A 28 5.85 8.07 9.73
CA ARG A 28 6.89 7.03 9.52
C ARG A 28 6.51 5.61 9.94
N ASP A 29 5.30 5.40 10.47
CA ASP A 29 4.84 4.05 10.80
C ASP A 29 4.89 3.15 9.56
N ARG A 30 5.19 1.86 9.80
CA ARG A 30 5.16 0.79 8.81
C ARG A 30 4.20 -0.27 9.34
N ILE A 31 2.97 -0.24 8.83
CA ILE A 31 1.87 -1.08 9.31
C ILE A 31 1.54 -2.12 8.25
N GLY A 32 1.55 -3.39 8.61
CA GLY A 32 1.08 -4.48 7.76
C GLY A 32 -0.32 -4.91 8.16
N VAL A 33 -1.23 -5.02 7.20
CA VAL A 33 -2.57 -5.59 7.41
C VAL A 33 -2.63 -6.92 6.69
N VAL A 34 -2.77 -8.00 7.46
CA VAL A 34 -2.73 -9.39 6.98
C VAL A 34 -3.96 -10.17 7.40
N GLY A 35 -4.24 -11.29 6.73
CA GLY A 35 -5.48 -12.04 6.92
C GLY A 35 -5.84 -12.84 5.67
N ALA A 36 -6.74 -13.82 5.84
CA ALA A 36 -7.25 -14.63 4.73
C ALA A 36 -7.95 -13.76 3.65
N SER A 37 -8.11 -14.32 2.44
CA SER A 37 -8.93 -13.66 1.43
C SER A 37 -10.37 -13.49 1.96
N GLY A 38 -10.94 -12.30 1.76
CA GLY A 38 -12.27 -11.96 2.30
C GLY A 38 -12.30 -11.55 3.78
N SER A 39 -11.16 -11.48 4.49
CA SER A 39 -11.14 -11.08 5.91
C SER A 39 -11.42 -9.60 6.17
N GLY A 40 -11.56 -8.78 5.13
CA GLY A 40 -11.88 -7.35 5.23
C GLY A 40 -10.69 -6.39 5.13
N LYS A 41 -9.49 -6.85 4.76
CA LYS A 41 -8.27 -6.02 4.66
C LYS A 41 -8.42 -4.80 3.75
N SER A 42 -8.78 -5.02 2.48
CA SER A 42 -9.00 -3.94 1.52
C SER A 42 -10.18 -3.06 1.94
N THR A 43 -11.20 -3.62 2.60
CA THR A 43 -12.31 -2.84 3.15
C THR A 43 -11.85 -1.89 4.26
N LEU A 44 -10.96 -2.34 5.15
CA LEU A 44 -10.34 -1.48 6.16
C LEU A 44 -9.49 -0.38 5.49
N GLY A 45 -8.69 -0.74 4.49
CA GLY A 45 -7.88 0.21 3.71
C GLY A 45 -8.72 1.32 3.09
N HIS A 46 -9.76 0.95 2.33
CA HIS A 46 -10.66 1.91 1.70
C HIS A 46 -11.41 2.79 2.72
N ALA A 47 -11.98 2.19 3.77
CA ALA A 47 -12.67 2.95 4.81
C ALA A 47 -11.74 3.97 5.50
N LEU A 48 -10.48 3.58 5.75
CA LEU A 48 -9.47 4.47 6.31
C LEU A 48 -9.09 5.60 5.35
N ILE A 49 -8.91 5.30 4.06
CA ILE A 49 -8.59 6.30 3.03
C ILE A 49 -9.70 7.35 2.96
N ASP A 50 -10.96 6.91 2.85
CA ASP A 50 -12.11 7.80 2.72
C ASP A 50 -12.28 8.69 3.95
N ASP A 51 -12.18 8.11 5.14
CA ASP A 51 -12.27 8.86 6.40
C ASP A 51 -11.16 9.91 6.52
N LEU A 52 -9.89 9.52 6.33
CA LEU A 52 -8.77 10.45 6.44
C LEU A 52 -8.80 11.57 5.38
N ARG A 53 -9.21 11.27 4.15
CA ARG A 53 -9.40 12.29 3.11
C ARG A 53 -10.53 13.25 3.46
N SER A 54 -11.63 12.77 4.05
CA SER A 54 -12.71 13.64 4.52
C SER A 54 -12.27 14.61 5.63
N GLN A 55 -11.24 14.22 6.40
CA GLN A 55 -10.56 15.07 7.39
C GLN A 55 -9.50 16.02 6.78
N GLY A 56 -9.35 16.04 5.45
CA GLY A 56 -8.35 16.85 4.74
C GLY A 56 -6.91 16.33 4.85
N LYS A 57 -6.70 15.05 5.18
CA LYS A 57 -5.36 14.44 5.22
C LYS A 57 -4.92 14.00 3.83
N SER A 58 -3.62 14.09 3.58
CA SER A 58 -3.04 13.67 2.31
C SER A 58 -2.80 12.17 2.33
N VAL A 59 -3.69 11.41 1.69
CA VAL A 59 -3.61 9.94 1.64
C VAL A 59 -3.57 9.47 0.19
N ALA A 60 -2.53 8.72 -0.14
CA ALA A 60 -2.35 8.07 -1.42
C ALA A 60 -2.71 6.59 -1.35
N HIS A 61 -3.24 6.06 -2.46
CA HIS A 61 -3.62 4.66 -2.59
C HIS A 61 -2.95 4.07 -3.83
N VAL A 62 -2.32 2.91 -3.65
CA VAL A 62 -1.76 2.09 -4.73
C VAL A 62 -2.57 0.80 -4.78
N PRO A 63 -3.33 0.56 -5.87
CA PRO A 63 -4.15 -0.63 -6.01
C PRO A 63 -3.29 -1.88 -6.31
N GLN A 64 -3.97 -3.02 -6.28
CA GLN A 64 -3.39 -4.35 -6.48
C GLN A 64 -2.75 -4.53 -7.86
N SER A 65 -3.42 -4.07 -8.93
CA SER A 65 -2.86 -4.10 -10.27
C SER A 65 -2.62 -2.69 -10.79
N PRO A 66 -1.53 -2.46 -11.56
CA PRO A 66 -1.39 -1.22 -12.33
C PRO A 66 -2.58 -0.97 -13.26
N ASP A 67 -3.24 -2.02 -13.72
CA ASP A 67 -4.41 -1.94 -14.63
C ASP A 67 -5.61 -1.24 -13.95
N ASP A 68 -5.69 -1.25 -12.62
CA ASP A 68 -6.73 -0.55 -11.85
C ASP A 68 -6.45 0.96 -11.75
N ALA A 69 -5.20 1.37 -11.96
CA ALA A 69 -4.76 2.76 -11.90
C ALA A 69 -4.49 3.38 -13.29
N LEU A 70 -4.26 2.56 -14.31
CA LEU A 70 -3.81 3.00 -15.63
C LEU A 70 -4.85 2.66 -16.70
N ASP A 71 -5.49 3.67 -17.28
CA ASP A 71 -6.26 3.52 -18.52
C ASP A 71 -5.32 3.07 -19.66
N PRO A 72 -5.53 1.88 -20.25
CA PRO A 72 -4.70 1.37 -21.34
C PRO A 72 -4.78 2.30 -22.57
N LEU A 73 -5.91 2.96 -22.78
CA LEU A 73 -6.14 3.89 -23.88
C LEU A 73 -5.63 5.29 -23.61
N ARG A 74 -4.77 5.49 -22.61
CA ARG A 74 -4.07 6.77 -22.35
C ARG A 74 -2.56 6.58 -22.30
N SER A 75 -1.83 7.67 -22.52
CA SER A 75 -0.37 7.67 -22.40
C SER A 75 0.05 7.76 -20.93
N MET A 76 1.28 7.35 -20.62
CA MET A 76 1.83 7.50 -19.27
C MET A 76 1.96 8.98 -18.88
N ALA A 77 2.22 9.87 -19.84
CA ALA A 77 2.22 11.33 -19.62
C ALA A 77 0.85 11.85 -19.18
N PHE A 78 -0.25 11.30 -19.74
CA PHE A 78 -1.60 11.65 -19.33
C PHE A 78 -1.84 11.30 -17.86
N HIS A 79 -1.48 10.07 -17.46
CA HIS A 79 -1.64 9.61 -16.08
C HIS A 79 -0.86 10.46 -15.08
N TRP A 80 0.40 10.80 -15.40
CA TRP A 80 1.19 11.71 -14.56
C TRP A 80 0.51 13.08 -14.40
N ARG A 81 -0.04 13.61 -15.49
CA ARG A 81 -0.71 14.91 -15.47
C ARG A 81 -2.00 14.87 -14.65
N GLU A 82 -2.77 13.79 -14.74
CA GLU A 82 -3.97 13.60 -13.92
C GLU A 82 -3.63 13.48 -12.43
N ALA A 83 -2.51 12.83 -12.09
CA ALA A 83 -2.04 12.77 -10.71
C ALA A 83 -1.65 14.15 -10.16
N GLU A 84 -1.01 15.01 -10.98
CA GLU A 84 -0.77 16.41 -10.61
C GLU A 84 -2.08 17.19 -10.44
N ASN A 85 -3.02 17.05 -11.38
CA ASN A 85 -4.31 17.73 -11.35
C ASN A 85 -5.13 17.36 -10.11
N ALA A 86 -5.11 16.10 -9.70
CA ALA A 86 -5.83 15.61 -8.51
C ALA A 86 -5.31 16.23 -7.19
N LEU A 87 -4.13 16.85 -7.22
CA LEU A 87 -3.51 17.55 -6.09
C LEU A 87 -3.47 19.07 -6.31
N ASP A 88 -4.22 19.58 -7.29
CA ASP A 88 -4.24 21.00 -7.69
C ASP A 88 -2.85 21.57 -8.02
N LEU A 89 -1.94 20.72 -8.52
CA LEU A 89 -0.57 21.11 -8.86
C LEU A 89 -0.47 21.65 -10.30
N ALA A 90 0.29 22.73 -10.44
CA ALA A 90 0.65 23.27 -11.76
C ALA A 90 1.43 22.22 -12.59
N PRO A 91 1.35 22.27 -13.94
CA PRO A 91 2.10 21.36 -14.80
C PRO A 91 3.58 21.31 -14.47
N GLY A 92 4.10 20.12 -14.15
CA GLY A 92 5.51 19.92 -13.83
C GLY A 92 5.94 20.44 -12.46
N ALA A 93 5.00 20.83 -11.59
CA ALA A 93 5.32 21.20 -10.20
C ALA A 93 5.77 20.00 -9.37
N ALA A 94 5.36 18.78 -9.74
CA ALA A 94 5.88 17.56 -9.14
C ALA A 94 7.30 17.29 -9.64
N ASP A 95 8.22 16.97 -8.72
CA ASP A 95 9.59 16.59 -9.08
C ASP A 95 9.63 15.15 -9.64
N ARG A 96 9.17 15.04 -10.89
CA ARG A 96 9.15 13.80 -11.67
C ARG A 96 10.53 13.20 -11.80
N GLY A 97 11.56 14.03 -11.96
CA GLY A 97 12.95 13.57 -12.11
C GLY A 97 13.43 12.81 -10.88
N MET A 98 13.23 13.39 -9.70
CA MET A 98 13.59 12.77 -8.42
C MET A 98 12.80 11.49 -8.17
N LEU A 99 11.49 11.47 -8.42
CA LEU A 99 10.66 10.28 -8.24
C LEU A 99 11.03 9.15 -9.22
N PHE A 100 11.30 9.48 -10.49
CA PHE A 100 11.68 8.49 -11.50
C PHE A 100 13.08 7.92 -11.23
N GLU A 101 14.01 8.75 -10.77
CA GLU A 101 15.34 8.27 -10.37
C GLU A 101 15.24 7.37 -9.13
N ALA A 102 14.53 7.82 -8.09
CA ALA A 102 14.35 7.08 -6.85
C ALA A 102 13.70 5.70 -7.07
N LEU A 103 12.77 5.61 -8.02
CA LEU A 103 12.05 4.38 -8.35
C LEU A 103 12.58 3.66 -9.60
N ARG A 104 13.75 4.07 -10.12
CA ARG A 104 14.41 3.44 -11.28
C ARG A 104 13.48 3.27 -12.50
N ILE A 105 12.80 4.34 -12.88
CA ILE A 105 11.93 4.46 -14.06
C ILE A 105 12.69 5.18 -15.21
N SER A 106 14.03 5.15 -15.18
CA SER A 106 14.89 5.81 -16.16
C SER A 106 14.71 5.26 -17.58
N GLY A 107 14.80 6.13 -18.59
CA GLY A 107 14.70 5.76 -20.01
C GLY A 107 13.28 5.47 -20.51
N ALA A 108 12.27 5.70 -19.68
CA ALA A 108 10.88 5.43 -20.03
C ALA A 108 10.27 6.54 -20.90
N ASP A 109 9.70 6.16 -22.06
CA ASP A 109 8.99 7.09 -22.94
C ASP A 109 7.54 7.26 -22.47
N LEU A 110 7.24 8.44 -21.90
CA LEU A 110 5.91 8.76 -21.38
C LEU A 110 4.83 8.94 -22.46
N ARG A 111 5.21 9.06 -23.73
CA ARG A 111 4.26 9.10 -24.84
C ARG A 111 3.65 7.73 -25.11
N LYS A 112 4.31 6.66 -24.65
CA LYS A 112 3.78 5.29 -24.72
C LYS A 112 2.58 5.12 -23.80
N ARG A 113 1.80 4.10 -24.12
CA ARG A 113 0.68 3.60 -23.32
C ARG A 113 1.16 2.48 -22.39
N PRO A 114 0.38 2.06 -21.37
CA PRO A 114 0.82 1.10 -20.37
C PRO A 114 1.44 -0.18 -20.94
N TRP A 115 0.84 -0.77 -21.98
CA TRP A 115 1.35 -2.00 -22.62
C TRP A 115 2.74 -1.87 -23.25
N GLY A 116 3.24 -0.65 -23.46
CA GLY A 116 4.59 -0.41 -23.93
C GLY A 116 5.65 -0.43 -22.82
N TRP A 117 5.23 -0.66 -21.56
CA TRP A 117 6.05 -0.70 -20.36
C TRP A 117 5.94 -2.08 -19.70
N SER A 118 6.99 -2.56 -19.04
CA SER A 118 6.92 -3.79 -18.24
C SER A 118 6.01 -3.59 -17.02
N ARG A 119 5.39 -4.66 -16.51
CA ARG A 119 4.52 -4.57 -15.32
C ARG A 119 5.24 -3.98 -14.10
N GLY A 120 6.53 -4.29 -13.92
CA GLY A 120 7.35 -3.70 -12.87
C GLY A 120 7.53 -2.18 -13.04
N MET A 121 7.74 -1.70 -14.27
CA MET A 121 7.81 -0.26 -14.55
C MET A 121 6.44 0.42 -14.35
N GLN A 122 5.35 -0.24 -14.76
CA GLN A 122 3.99 0.28 -14.53
C GLN A 122 3.72 0.40 -13.03
N GLN A 123 4.02 -0.62 -12.22
CA GLN A 123 3.81 -0.57 -10.77
C GLN A 123 4.64 0.53 -10.11
N ARG A 124 5.93 0.63 -10.47
CA ARG A 124 6.80 1.72 -9.98
C ARG A 124 6.27 3.08 -10.38
N PHE A 125 5.70 3.22 -11.56
CA PHE A 125 5.07 4.47 -12.00
C PHE A 125 3.80 4.80 -11.20
N VAL A 126 2.96 3.82 -10.92
CA VAL A 126 1.78 4.01 -10.04
C VAL A 126 2.22 4.44 -8.64
N ILE A 127 3.26 3.81 -8.08
CA ILE A 127 3.86 4.23 -6.80
C ILE A 127 4.43 5.65 -6.91
N ALA A 128 5.10 6.00 -8.02
CA ALA A 128 5.63 7.34 -8.23
C ALA A 128 4.53 8.40 -8.21
N MET A 129 3.41 8.15 -8.88
CA MET A 129 2.24 9.03 -8.87
C MET A 129 1.65 9.17 -7.46
N ALA A 130 1.55 8.06 -6.72
CA ALA A 130 1.07 8.05 -5.34
C ALA A 130 1.96 8.86 -4.37
N LEU A 131 3.25 9.03 -4.70
CA LEU A 131 4.20 9.79 -3.88
C LEU A 131 4.25 11.29 -4.24
N ILE A 132 3.54 11.74 -5.27
CA ILE A 132 3.42 13.16 -5.60
C ILE A 132 2.81 13.89 -4.41
N GLY A 133 3.36 15.08 -4.10
CA GLY A 133 2.88 15.90 -2.99
C GLY A 133 3.27 15.39 -1.60
N ALA A 134 4.09 14.32 -1.50
CA ALA A 134 4.58 13.74 -0.25
C ALA A 134 3.45 13.44 0.75
N PRO A 135 2.63 12.40 0.50
CA PRO A 135 1.46 12.11 1.31
C PRO A 135 1.81 11.82 2.77
N ASP A 136 0.86 12.09 3.67
CA ASP A 136 0.95 11.72 5.09
C ASP A 136 0.93 10.18 5.25
N LEU A 137 0.16 9.50 4.39
CA LEU A 137 0.01 8.04 4.37
C LEU A 137 -0.05 7.54 2.92
N ILE A 138 0.74 6.50 2.63
CA ILE A 138 0.56 5.66 1.43
C ILE A 138 -0.02 4.31 1.84
N VAL A 139 -1.17 3.95 1.26
CA VAL A 139 -1.81 2.64 1.41
C VAL A 139 -1.53 1.82 0.17
N LEU A 140 -0.90 0.67 0.34
CA LEU A 140 -0.56 -0.27 -0.71
C LEU A 140 -1.46 -1.50 -0.58
N ASP A 141 -2.38 -1.71 -1.51
CA ASP A 141 -3.27 -2.86 -1.51
C ASP A 141 -2.72 -3.97 -2.41
N GLU A 142 -2.13 -5.01 -1.83
CA GLU A 142 -1.46 -6.11 -2.55
C GLU A 142 -0.54 -5.65 -3.70
N PRO A 143 0.39 -4.69 -3.46
CA PRO A 143 1.12 -3.97 -4.52
C PRO A 143 2.07 -4.84 -5.35
N THR A 144 2.24 -6.10 -5.00
CA THR A 144 3.20 -7.03 -5.62
C THR A 144 2.55 -8.27 -6.22
N SER A 145 1.23 -8.46 -6.11
CA SER A 145 0.57 -9.71 -6.54
C SER A 145 0.70 -9.97 -8.05
N ALA A 146 0.82 -8.90 -8.82
CA ALA A 146 0.91 -8.89 -10.28
C ALA A 146 2.35 -9.04 -10.83
N LEU A 147 3.35 -9.14 -9.95
CA LEU A 147 4.77 -9.06 -10.30
C LEU A 147 5.51 -10.38 -10.00
N ASP A 148 6.59 -10.61 -10.75
CA ASP A 148 7.59 -11.61 -10.39
C ASP A 148 8.22 -11.30 -9.00
N PRO A 149 8.50 -12.30 -8.14
CA PRO A 149 9.02 -12.08 -6.79
C PRO A 149 10.25 -11.18 -6.71
N VAL A 150 11.20 -11.30 -7.65
CA VAL A 150 12.43 -10.48 -7.64
C VAL A 150 12.09 -9.03 -7.98
N VAL A 151 11.19 -8.81 -8.93
CA VAL A 151 10.74 -7.45 -9.31
C VAL A 151 9.92 -6.82 -8.19
N ALA A 152 9.09 -7.60 -7.50
CA ALA A 152 8.33 -7.20 -6.32
C ALA A 152 9.26 -6.73 -5.19
N ALA A 153 10.23 -7.56 -4.80
CA ALA A 153 11.20 -7.25 -3.77
C ALA A 153 11.99 -5.96 -4.11
N ALA A 154 12.51 -5.87 -5.33
CA ALA A 154 13.25 -4.70 -5.79
C ALA A 154 12.38 -3.42 -5.79
N THR A 155 11.09 -3.53 -6.13
CA THR A 155 10.17 -2.38 -6.12
C THR A 155 9.90 -1.90 -4.69
N MET A 156 9.71 -2.82 -3.75
CA MET A 156 9.54 -2.48 -2.34
C MET A 156 10.82 -1.90 -1.72
N ASP A 157 12.01 -2.40 -2.10
CA ASP A 157 13.30 -1.82 -1.68
C ASP A 157 13.49 -0.37 -2.15
N LEU A 158 13.01 -0.05 -3.35
CA LEU A 158 13.05 1.31 -3.88
C LEU A 158 12.11 2.22 -3.08
N LEU A 159 10.90 1.75 -2.78
CA LEU A 159 9.93 2.49 -1.98
C LEU A 159 10.46 2.72 -0.55
N ASP A 160 10.96 1.69 0.12
CA ASP A 160 11.49 1.81 1.49
C ASP A 160 12.64 2.81 1.57
N ARG A 161 13.56 2.76 0.60
CA ARG A 161 14.65 3.75 0.50
C ARG A 161 14.13 5.15 0.26
N HIS A 162 13.12 5.30 -0.59
CA HIS A 162 12.51 6.60 -0.85
C HIS A 162 11.85 7.17 0.42
N LEU A 163 11.10 6.35 1.15
CA LEU A 163 10.41 6.75 2.38
C LEU A 163 11.34 6.88 3.59
N HIS A 164 12.58 6.38 3.52
CA HIS A 164 13.55 6.50 4.60
C HIS A 164 13.83 7.98 4.92
N GLY A 165 13.74 8.35 6.19
CA GLY A 165 13.92 9.75 6.61
C GLY A 165 12.68 10.64 6.46
N ARG A 166 11.67 10.24 5.69
CA ARG A 166 10.46 11.04 5.41
C ARG A 166 9.33 10.72 6.36
N ASP A 167 8.47 11.71 6.63
CA ASP A 167 7.35 11.60 7.58
C ASP A 167 6.13 10.80 7.05
N THR A 168 6.17 10.36 5.80
CA THR A 168 5.15 9.50 5.20
C THR A 168 5.08 8.14 5.91
N ALA A 169 3.90 7.83 6.46
CA ALA A 169 3.56 6.51 6.95
C ALA A 169 3.20 5.58 5.79
N MET A 170 3.38 4.26 5.98
CA MET A 170 3.04 3.24 5.01
C MET A 170 2.14 2.19 5.64
N MET A 171 1.02 1.91 4.99
CA MET A 171 0.18 0.75 5.26
C MET A 171 0.30 -0.23 4.10
N LEU A 172 0.77 -1.44 4.38
CA LEU A 172 0.88 -2.53 3.43
C LEU A 172 -0.22 -3.56 3.71
N ILE A 173 -1.20 -3.64 2.83
CA ILE A 173 -2.21 -4.69 2.85
C ILE A 173 -1.70 -5.84 2.00
N THR A 174 -1.57 -7.03 2.60
CA THR A 174 -1.04 -8.20 1.88
C THR A 174 -1.51 -9.50 2.52
N HIS A 175 -1.58 -10.56 1.73
CA HIS A 175 -1.69 -11.93 2.24
C HIS A 175 -0.32 -12.62 2.37
N ASP A 176 0.75 -12.02 1.85
CA ASP A 176 2.12 -12.52 1.97
C ASP A 176 2.76 -12.06 3.29
N LEU A 177 2.85 -13.00 4.23
CA LEU A 177 3.49 -12.77 5.52
C LEU A 177 5.00 -12.55 5.42
N GLY A 178 5.69 -13.14 4.43
CA GLY A 178 7.12 -12.94 4.24
C GLY A 178 7.43 -11.51 3.83
N LEU A 179 6.61 -10.95 2.93
CA LEU A 179 6.68 -9.54 2.58
C LEU A 179 6.37 -8.66 3.80
N ALA A 180 5.27 -8.93 4.53
CA ALA A 180 4.92 -8.15 5.71
C ALA A 180 6.03 -8.19 6.78
N ALA A 181 6.55 -9.37 7.09
CA ALA A 181 7.60 -9.60 8.10
C ALA A 181 8.85 -8.73 7.87
N ARG A 182 9.23 -8.51 6.61
CA ARG A 182 10.44 -7.77 6.23
C ARG A 182 10.23 -6.26 6.11
N ARG A 183 8.99 -5.81 5.89
CA ARG A 183 8.68 -4.42 5.48
C ARG A 183 7.95 -3.61 6.55
N VAL A 184 7.31 -4.27 7.51
CA VAL A 184 6.46 -3.58 8.49
C VAL A 184 6.93 -3.83 9.93
N SER A 185 6.83 -2.79 10.77
CA SER A 185 7.19 -2.85 12.19
C SER A 185 6.00 -3.26 13.06
N THR A 186 4.78 -2.99 12.60
CA THR A 186 3.54 -3.34 13.30
C THR A 186 2.66 -4.16 12.38
N LEU A 187 2.16 -5.28 12.89
CA LEU A 187 1.27 -6.17 12.15
C LEU A 187 -0.13 -6.10 12.75
N VAL A 188 -1.14 -6.04 11.88
CA VAL A 188 -2.57 -6.07 12.17
C VAL A 188 -3.14 -7.29 11.47
N VAL A 189 -3.68 -8.23 12.23
CA VAL A 189 -4.31 -9.44 11.72
C VAL A 189 -5.82 -9.23 11.68
N MET A 190 -6.38 -9.39 10.49
CA MET A 190 -7.81 -9.31 10.22
C MET A 190 -8.42 -10.68 9.99
N ASP A 191 -9.58 -10.90 10.61
CA ASP A 191 -10.43 -12.05 10.39
C ASP A 191 -11.91 -11.64 10.48
N GLU A 192 -12.73 -12.13 9.55
CA GLU A 192 -14.17 -11.84 9.44
C GLU A 192 -14.54 -10.35 9.69
N GLY A 193 -13.78 -9.41 9.11
CA GLY A 193 -14.06 -7.99 9.23
C GLY A 193 -13.69 -7.37 10.58
N ARG A 194 -12.88 -8.05 11.40
CA ARG A 194 -12.40 -7.58 12.70
C ARG A 194 -10.88 -7.58 12.76
N ILE A 195 -10.31 -6.59 13.44
CA ILE A 195 -8.93 -6.72 13.94
C ILE A 195 -8.96 -7.66 15.12
N ILE A 196 -8.36 -8.84 14.96
CA ILE A 196 -8.31 -9.87 16.00
C ILE A 196 -7.01 -9.84 16.80
N GLU A 197 -5.93 -9.36 16.19
CA GLU A 197 -4.61 -9.27 16.81
C GLU A 197 -3.83 -8.11 16.21
N GLN A 198 -3.11 -7.37 17.03
CA GLN A 198 -2.25 -6.27 16.60
C GLN A 198 -1.06 -6.16 17.53
N GLY A 199 0.13 -5.93 16.98
CA GLY A 199 1.35 -5.73 17.78
C GLY A 199 2.61 -5.60 16.93
N PRO A 200 3.79 -5.56 17.57
CA PRO A 200 5.06 -5.65 16.86
C PRO A 200 5.10 -6.88 15.96
N THR A 201 5.58 -6.73 14.73
CA THR A 201 5.54 -7.78 13.71
C THR A 201 6.17 -9.09 14.21
N GLU A 202 7.36 -9.02 14.81
CA GLU A 202 8.05 -10.16 15.40
C GLU A 202 7.20 -10.87 16.47
N ALA A 203 6.58 -10.10 17.37
CA ALA A 203 5.75 -10.66 18.44
C ALA A 203 4.50 -11.38 17.91
N VAL A 204 3.84 -10.83 16.88
CA VAL A 204 2.65 -11.44 16.27
C VAL A 204 3.01 -12.70 15.47
N LEU A 205 4.15 -12.71 14.79
CA LEU A 205 4.58 -13.85 13.98
C LEU A 205 5.17 -15.00 14.81
N GLU A 206 5.94 -14.70 15.85
CA GLU A 206 6.57 -15.73 16.69
C GLU A 206 5.66 -16.26 17.80
N ARG A 207 4.79 -15.40 18.35
CA ARG A 207 3.92 -15.74 19.47
C ARG A 207 2.46 -15.34 19.19
N PRO A 208 1.86 -15.82 18.09
CA PRO A 208 0.49 -15.50 17.73
C PRO A 208 -0.49 -15.96 18.81
N ARG A 209 -1.37 -15.06 19.25
CA ARG A 209 -2.32 -15.32 20.34
C ARG A 209 -3.62 -15.91 19.84
N THR A 210 -4.07 -15.46 18.67
CA THR A 210 -5.37 -15.83 18.09
C THR A 210 -5.29 -17.05 17.17
N PRO A 211 -6.37 -17.83 17.02
CA PRO A 211 -6.40 -18.98 16.10
C PRO A 211 -6.07 -18.61 14.65
N ALA A 212 -6.60 -17.50 14.14
CA ALA A 212 -6.31 -17.05 12.79
C ALA A 212 -4.87 -16.55 12.62
N ALA A 213 -4.28 -15.83 13.59
CA ALA A 213 -2.85 -15.50 13.55
C ALA A 213 -1.96 -16.76 13.60
N LYS A 214 -2.34 -17.78 14.39
CA LYS A 214 -1.64 -19.08 14.43
C LYS A 214 -1.69 -19.79 13.08
N SER A 215 -2.86 -19.82 12.44
CA SER A 215 -3.06 -20.42 11.11
C SER A 215 -2.23 -19.70 10.03
N LEU A 216 -2.18 -18.37 10.08
CA LEU A 216 -1.32 -17.58 9.21
C LEU A 216 0.17 -17.91 9.44
N ALA A 217 0.63 -17.85 10.68
CA ALA A 217 2.03 -18.09 11.04
C ALA A 217 2.49 -19.55 10.87
N SER A 218 1.57 -20.53 10.90
CA SER A 218 1.91 -21.96 10.74
C SER A 218 2.40 -22.30 9.33
N HIS A 219 2.14 -21.44 8.35
CA HIS A 219 2.74 -21.51 7.02
C HIS A 219 4.18 -20.95 7.11
N GLN A 220 5.04 -21.67 7.86
CA GLN A 220 6.42 -21.32 8.19
C GLN A 220 7.30 -21.36 6.94
N ASN A 221 7.34 -20.25 6.18
CA ASN A 221 8.43 -19.99 5.25
C ASN A 221 8.88 -18.52 5.23
N TRP A 222 8.33 -17.68 6.10
CA TRP A 222 8.57 -16.23 6.09
C TRP A 222 10.01 -15.83 6.48
N MET A 223 10.73 -16.67 7.24
CA MET A 223 12.16 -16.46 7.55
C MET A 223 13.11 -17.01 6.47
N ALA A 224 12.69 -18.02 5.70
CA ALA A 224 13.58 -18.81 4.85
C ALA A 224 13.56 -18.44 3.35
N LEU A 225 12.67 -17.54 2.92
CA LEU A 225 12.60 -17.13 1.52
C LEU A 225 13.69 -16.09 1.18
N PRO A 226 14.63 -16.40 0.27
CA PRO A 226 15.56 -15.41 -0.27
C PRO A 226 14.82 -14.40 -1.16
N CYS A 227 15.44 -13.23 -1.34
CA CYS A 227 14.98 -12.11 -2.15
C CYS A 227 14.63 -12.50 -3.60
#